data_AF-A0A7Y7J023-F1
#
_entry.id   AF-A0A7Y7J023-F1
#
_cell.length_a   1.000
_cell.length_b   1.000
_cell.length_c   1.000
_cell.angle_alpha   90.00
_cell.angle_beta   90.00
_cell.angle_gamma   90.00
#
_symmetry.space_group_name_H-M   'P 1'
#
loop_
_entity.id
_entity.type
_entity.pdbx_description
1 polymer ?
#
loop_
_entity_poly.entity_id
_entity_poly.type
_entity_poly.pdbx_seq_one_letter_code
_entity_poly.pdbx_strand_id
1 'polypeptide(L)'
;AFVPAPGEDPVVARGEYLVTGPGHCGACHTPRGFAMEEVALDARDGAAYLSGGAPIDNWVAPSLRSDPVLGLGRWSEEDLYYFLKSGRTDHAAVFGGMADVLAWSTRYFTDGDLRAIARYLKSLPAVPPARGDYVYDPSTAEMLDEGKIAGVAGAEIYLRECAVCHSVDGAGIPRLFPPLAGNPVVVTDDPTSVVNVVTNGGVLPPTDRAPSAVAMPAYGATLSPQQIADVVNFIRTGWGNDAPANVSPAEVARLRDGGKPISPGWNESGGGWLILLPQRYGAGWTFAPRTHAGIDEAQ
;
A
#
# COMPACT_ATOMS: atom_id res chain seq x y z
N ALA A 1 -20.43 15.18 17.08
CA ALA A 1 -19.33 16.09 16.66
C ALA A 1 -18.13 15.80 17.55
N PHE A 2 -16.94 15.69 16.97
CA PHE A 2 -15.70 15.53 17.73
C PHE A 2 -15.39 16.81 18.52
N VAL A 3 -14.93 16.66 19.77
CA VAL A 3 -14.48 17.77 20.63
C VAL A 3 -13.16 17.35 21.26
N PRO A 4 -12.05 18.09 21.04
CA PRO A 4 -10.75 17.77 21.65
C PRO A 4 -10.79 18.00 23.17
N ALA A 5 -9.97 17.26 23.92
CA ALA A 5 -9.89 17.47 25.36
C ALA A 5 -9.17 18.79 25.68
N PRO A 6 -9.43 19.40 26.86
CA PRO A 6 -8.74 20.63 27.27
C PRO A 6 -7.21 20.47 27.26
N GLY A 7 -6.51 21.35 26.55
CA GLY A 7 -5.05 21.38 26.48
C GLY A 7 -4.44 20.56 25.32
N GLU A 8 -5.24 19.83 24.54
CA GLU A 8 -4.77 19.13 23.34
C GLU A 8 -4.66 20.08 22.13
N ASP A 9 -3.75 19.77 21.20
CA ASP A 9 -3.77 20.39 19.86
C ASP A 9 -5.02 19.88 19.11
N PRO A 10 -5.97 20.78 18.76
CA PRO A 10 -7.24 20.38 18.17
C PRO A 10 -7.09 19.68 16.81
N VAL A 11 -6.01 19.97 16.07
CA VAL A 11 -5.76 19.35 14.76
C VAL A 11 -5.22 17.93 14.95
N VAL A 12 -4.27 17.75 15.86
CA VAL A 12 -3.71 16.42 16.17
C VAL A 12 -4.79 15.52 16.75
N ALA A 13 -5.58 16.01 17.71
CA ALA A 13 -6.66 15.24 18.33
C ALA A 13 -7.77 14.86 17.33
N ARG A 14 -8.10 15.75 16.37
CA ARG A 14 -8.99 15.42 15.25
C ARG A 14 -8.40 14.29 14.39
N GLY A 15 -7.10 14.37 14.08
CA GLY A 15 -6.40 13.35 13.31
C GLY A 15 -6.40 12.00 14.00
N GLU A 16 -6.08 11.96 15.29
CA GLU A 16 -6.16 10.75 16.12
C GLU A 16 -7.56 10.15 16.08
N TYR A 17 -8.60 10.95 16.30
CA TYR A 17 -9.99 10.51 16.24
C TYR A 17 -10.34 9.88 14.89
N LEU A 18 -9.91 10.49 13.78
CA LEU A 18 -10.17 9.97 12.44
C LEU A 18 -9.41 8.68 12.16
N VAL A 19 -8.16 8.57 12.62
CA VAL A 19 -7.31 7.40 12.38
C VAL A 19 -7.75 6.20 13.22
N THR A 20 -8.09 6.42 14.49
CA THR A 20 -8.52 5.36 15.44
C THR A 20 -9.99 4.95 15.24
N GLY A 21 -10.87 5.92 15.02
CA GLY A 21 -12.30 5.71 14.89
C GLY A 21 -12.72 5.53 13.43
N PRO A 22 -13.32 6.53 12.76
CA PRO A 22 -13.94 6.36 11.44
C PRO A 22 -13.05 5.75 10.34
N GLY A 23 -11.74 6.04 10.36
CA GLY A 23 -10.77 5.52 9.39
C GLY A 23 -10.27 4.11 9.68
N HIS A 24 -10.36 3.64 10.92
CA HIS A 24 -9.92 2.31 11.37
C HIS A 24 -8.53 1.92 10.83
N CYS A 25 -7.57 2.85 10.79
CA CYS A 25 -6.29 2.62 10.13
C CYS A 25 -5.49 1.50 10.82
N GLY A 26 -5.67 1.34 12.14
CA GLY A 26 -5.09 0.26 12.95
C GLY A 26 -5.48 -1.14 12.46
N ALA A 27 -6.68 -1.31 11.92
CA ALA A 27 -7.16 -2.60 11.46
C ALA A 27 -6.24 -3.23 10.40
N CYS A 28 -5.62 -2.43 9.54
CA CYS A 28 -4.64 -2.94 8.59
C CYS A 28 -3.21 -2.67 9.05
N HIS A 29 -2.92 -1.51 9.65
CA HIS A 29 -1.55 -1.05 9.88
C HIS A 29 -0.98 -1.39 11.26
N THR A 30 -1.70 -2.14 12.10
CA THR A 30 -1.19 -2.65 13.39
C THR A 30 -0.98 -4.18 13.31
N PRO A 31 0.07 -4.73 13.96
CA PRO A 31 0.25 -6.18 14.03
C PRO A 31 -0.95 -6.89 14.66
N ARG A 32 -1.14 -8.16 14.28
CA ARG A 32 -2.23 -9.00 14.80
C ARG A 32 -1.73 -9.99 15.85
N GLY A 33 -2.54 -10.19 16.89
CA GLY A 33 -2.32 -11.20 17.91
C GLY A 33 -2.75 -12.61 17.45
N PHE A 34 -2.71 -13.57 18.37
CA PHE A 34 -2.96 -14.97 18.04
C PHE A 34 -4.42 -15.25 17.66
N ALA A 35 -5.37 -14.43 18.13
CA ALA A 35 -6.78 -14.51 17.79
C ALA A 35 -7.16 -13.53 16.67
N MET A 36 -6.16 -13.04 15.92
CA MET A 36 -6.30 -12.05 14.85
C MET A 36 -6.82 -10.68 15.30
N GLU A 37 -6.74 -10.36 16.59
CA GLU A 37 -7.04 -9.06 17.18
C GLU A 37 -5.91 -8.04 16.91
N GLU A 38 -6.23 -6.75 16.88
CA GLU A 38 -5.20 -5.70 16.90
C GLU A 38 -4.50 -5.71 18.27
N VAL A 39 -3.17 -5.77 18.28
CA VAL A 39 -2.41 -5.79 19.55
C VAL A 39 -2.31 -4.42 20.23
N ALA A 40 -2.70 -3.35 19.53
CA ALA A 40 -2.69 -1.98 19.99
C ALA A 40 -3.75 -1.15 19.23
N LEU A 41 -4.59 -0.40 19.94
CA LEU A 41 -5.72 0.34 19.38
C LEU A 41 -5.42 1.83 19.22
N ASP A 42 -4.54 2.38 20.04
CA ASP A 42 -4.09 3.77 19.94
C ASP A 42 -2.62 3.95 20.36
N ALA A 43 -2.12 5.18 20.27
CA ALA A 43 -0.72 5.49 20.56
C ALA A 43 -0.30 5.23 22.02
N ARG A 44 -1.24 5.09 22.96
CA ARG A 44 -1.00 4.82 24.38
C ARG A 44 -0.69 3.35 24.63
N ASP A 45 -1.14 2.46 23.74
CA ASP A 45 -0.86 1.02 23.78
C ASP A 45 0.59 0.68 23.33
N GLY A 46 1.35 1.68 22.88
CA GLY A 46 2.79 1.60 22.68
C GLY A 46 3.22 1.44 21.23
N ALA A 47 4.42 0.89 21.04
CA ALA A 47 5.13 0.94 19.76
C ALA A 47 4.51 0.09 18.65
N ALA A 48 3.67 -0.90 18.98
CA ALA A 48 3.01 -1.74 17.98
C ALA A 48 1.90 -1.00 17.21
N TYR A 49 1.32 0.05 17.79
CA TYR A 49 0.27 0.82 17.14
C TYR A 49 0.76 1.45 15.83
N LEU A 50 0.14 1.09 14.71
CA LEU A 50 0.46 1.54 13.36
C LEU A 50 1.88 1.20 12.86
N SER A 51 2.55 0.20 13.46
CA SER A 51 3.91 -0.19 13.09
C SER A 51 4.01 -1.12 11.89
N GLY A 52 2.92 -1.34 11.16
CA GLY A 52 2.81 -2.30 10.06
C GLY A 52 1.86 -3.45 10.40
N GLY A 53 1.27 -4.05 9.39
CA GLY A 53 0.26 -5.10 9.53
C GLY A 53 0.77 -6.50 9.20
N ALA A 54 0.03 -7.50 9.67
CA ALA A 54 0.11 -8.85 9.11
C ALA A 54 -0.50 -8.88 7.69
N PRO A 55 -0.16 -9.87 6.84
CA PRO A 55 -0.83 -10.05 5.56
C PRO A 55 -2.35 -10.22 5.72
N ILE A 56 -3.13 -9.36 5.04
CA ILE A 56 -4.59 -9.47 4.90
C ILE A 56 -4.89 -9.57 3.42
N ASP A 57 -5.59 -10.62 2.99
CA ASP A 57 -5.88 -10.89 1.57
C ASP A 57 -4.64 -10.86 0.66
N ASN A 58 -3.51 -11.38 1.16
CA ASN A 58 -2.18 -11.34 0.52
C ASN A 58 -1.65 -9.92 0.26
N TRP A 59 -2.02 -8.97 1.13
CA TRP A 59 -1.46 -7.63 1.18
C TRP A 59 -0.91 -7.32 2.56
N VAL A 60 0.34 -6.89 2.60
CA VAL A 60 1.01 -6.40 3.81
C VAL A 60 0.88 -4.89 3.85
N ALA A 61 0.27 -4.38 4.92
CA ALA A 61 0.16 -2.96 5.17
C ALA A 61 1.50 -2.43 5.74
N PRO A 62 2.12 -1.42 5.10
CA PRO A 62 3.38 -0.86 5.58
C PRO A 62 3.21 -0.11 6.91
N SER A 63 4.30 0.18 7.60
CA SER A 63 4.27 1.01 8.81
C SER A 63 3.79 2.43 8.50
N LEU A 64 2.89 2.98 9.33
CA LEU A 64 2.53 4.40 9.27
C LEU A 64 3.34 5.26 10.25
N ARG A 65 4.39 4.68 10.85
CA ARG A 65 5.29 5.37 11.77
C ARG A 65 6.32 6.19 11.00
N SER A 66 6.92 7.18 11.65
CA SER A 66 7.91 8.07 11.02
C SER A 66 9.29 7.42 10.81
N ASP A 67 9.35 6.11 10.53
CA ASP A 67 10.58 5.44 10.14
C ASP A 67 10.95 5.82 8.69
N PRO A 68 12.20 6.24 8.41
CA PRO A 68 12.62 6.73 7.11
C PRO A 68 12.89 5.62 6.08
N VAL A 69 12.82 4.34 6.42
CA VAL A 69 13.04 3.21 5.49
C VAL A 69 11.75 2.40 5.29
N LEU A 70 11.09 2.05 6.40
CA LEU A 70 9.93 1.16 6.45
C LEU A 70 8.59 1.90 6.57
N GLY A 71 8.61 3.21 6.82
CA GLY A 71 7.41 3.99 7.08
C GLY A 71 7.37 5.36 6.41
N LEU A 72 6.71 6.30 7.07
CA LEU A 72 6.39 7.64 6.57
C LEU A 72 7.45 8.68 6.90
N GLY A 73 8.64 8.28 7.37
CA GLY A 73 9.69 9.21 7.81
C GLY A 73 10.07 10.24 6.74
N ARG A 74 10.21 9.79 5.50
CA ARG A 74 10.59 10.63 4.34
C ARG A 74 9.43 11.41 3.69
N TRP A 75 8.20 11.16 4.13
CA TRP A 75 7.01 11.82 3.58
C TRP A 75 6.72 13.11 4.34
N SER A 76 6.33 14.15 3.62
CA SER A 76 5.77 15.36 4.23
C SER A 76 4.29 15.17 4.61
N GLU A 77 3.75 16.06 5.44
CA GLU A 77 2.29 16.11 5.68
C GLU A 77 1.51 16.34 4.37
N GLU A 78 2.08 17.09 3.43
CA GLU A 78 1.44 17.38 2.15
C GLU A 78 1.40 16.12 1.25
N ASP A 79 2.44 15.28 1.30
CA ASP A 79 2.43 13.99 0.59
C ASP A 79 1.33 13.08 1.12
N LEU A 80 1.17 13.00 2.44
CA LEU A 80 0.10 12.22 3.06
C LEU A 80 -1.28 12.75 2.69
N TYR A 81 -1.45 14.07 2.71
CA TYR A 81 -2.67 14.72 2.24
C TYR A 81 -3.01 14.33 0.80
N TYR A 82 -2.04 14.43 -0.13
CA TYR A 82 -2.28 14.09 -1.53
C TYR A 82 -2.51 12.59 -1.74
N PHE A 83 -1.80 11.73 -1.01
CA PHE A 83 -1.97 10.29 -1.09
C PHE A 83 -3.38 9.88 -0.69
N LEU A 84 -3.86 10.34 0.47
CA LEU A 84 -5.20 10.02 0.97
C LEU A 84 -6.32 10.61 0.10
N LYS A 85 -6.02 11.69 -0.65
CA LYS A 85 -6.98 12.35 -1.55
C LYS A 85 -7.03 11.75 -2.95
N SER A 86 -5.88 11.35 -3.49
CA SER A 86 -5.73 11.01 -4.93
C SER A 86 -5.24 9.59 -5.19
N GLY A 87 -4.68 8.93 -4.18
CA GLY A 87 -4.14 7.59 -4.26
C GLY A 87 -2.70 7.48 -4.73
N ARG A 88 -2.04 8.60 -5.06
CA ARG A 88 -0.71 8.56 -5.64
C ARG A 88 0.06 9.84 -5.35
N THR A 89 1.35 9.67 -5.09
CA THR A 89 2.33 10.74 -4.86
C THR A 89 3.61 10.45 -5.62
N ASP A 90 4.63 11.28 -5.42
CA ASP A 90 5.96 11.03 -5.96
C ASP A 90 6.66 9.88 -5.20
N HIS A 91 6.12 9.44 -4.05
CA HIS A 91 6.69 8.38 -3.22
C HIS A 91 6.04 7.01 -3.43
N ALA A 92 4.72 6.95 -3.62
CA ALA A 92 4.01 5.69 -3.76
C ALA A 92 2.65 5.87 -4.44
N ALA A 93 2.03 4.75 -4.76
CA ALA A 93 0.65 4.69 -5.18
C ALA A 93 -0.10 3.60 -4.40
N VAL A 94 -1.40 3.76 -4.22
CA VAL A 94 -2.23 2.80 -3.50
C VAL A 94 -2.27 1.45 -4.20
N PHE A 95 -2.32 0.38 -3.43
CA PHE A 95 -2.46 -0.99 -3.91
C PHE A 95 -3.27 -1.79 -2.88
N GLY A 96 -3.75 -2.96 -3.29
CA GLY A 96 -4.55 -3.84 -2.43
C GLY A 96 -5.73 -3.12 -1.76
N GLY A 97 -6.00 -3.47 -0.49
CA GLY A 97 -7.11 -2.87 0.27
C GLY A 97 -7.03 -1.35 0.43
N MET A 98 -5.84 -0.74 0.33
CA MET A 98 -5.73 0.73 0.39
C MET A 98 -6.35 1.40 -0.85
N ALA A 99 -6.37 0.74 -2.01
CA ALA A 99 -7.06 1.25 -3.18
C ALA A 99 -8.57 1.36 -2.93
N ASP A 100 -9.15 0.45 -2.13
CA ASP A 100 -10.57 0.47 -1.75
C ASP A 100 -10.86 1.54 -0.72
N VAL A 101 -9.98 1.69 0.28
CA VAL A 101 -10.04 2.78 1.26
C VAL A 101 -10.06 4.12 0.53
N LEU A 102 -9.21 4.30 -0.48
CA LEU A 102 -9.24 5.50 -1.30
C LEU A 102 -10.54 5.61 -2.10
N ALA A 103 -10.93 4.57 -2.84
CA ALA A 103 -12.07 4.62 -3.77
C ALA A 103 -13.40 4.92 -3.05
N TRP A 104 -13.56 4.41 -1.83
CA TRP A 104 -14.83 4.42 -1.10
C TRP A 104 -14.82 5.26 0.18
N SER A 105 -13.67 5.72 0.66
CA SER A 105 -13.57 6.44 1.94
C SER A 105 -12.74 7.72 1.86
N THR A 106 -11.41 7.65 1.95
CA THR A 106 -10.57 8.81 2.28
C THR A 106 -10.65 9.94 1.26
N ARG A 107 -10.91 9.64 -0.02
CA ARG A 107 -11.09 10.67 -1.06
C ARG A 107 -12.28 11.60 -0.81
N TYR A 108 -13.24 11.20 0.03
CA TYR A 108 -14.43 11.97 0.38
C TYR A 108 -14.28 12.76 1.68
N PHE A 109 -13.15 12.61 2.39
CA PHE A 109 -12.86 13.40 3.57
C PHE A 109 -12.62 14.86 3.19
N THR A 110 -12.91 15.77 4.13
CA THR A 110 -12.62 17.19 3.90
C THR A 110 -11.11 17.44 3.88
N ASP A 111 -10.67 18.53 3.26
CA ASP A 111 -9.24 18.89 3.27
C ASP A 111 -8.71 19.08 4.69
N GLY A 112 -9.53 19.56 5.63
CA GLY A 112 -9.18 19.67 7.04
C GLY A 112 -9.00 18.32 7.71
N ASP A 113 -9.84 17.33 7.39
CA ASP A 113 -9.71 15.96 7.92
C ASP A 113 -8.44 15.29 7.42
N LEU A 114 -8.15 15.38 6.12
CA LEU A 114 -6.95 14.79 5.53
C LEU A 114 -5.66 15.39 6.10
N ARG A 115 -5.63 16.71 6.30
CA ARG A 115 -4.51 17.40 6.95
C ARG A 115 -4.37 17.03 8.42
N ALA A 116 -5.49 16.86 9.14
CA ALA A 116 -5.47 16.40 10.52
C ALA A 116 -4.89 14.99 10.64
N ILE A 117 -5.30 14.06 9.77
CA ILE A 117 -4.74 12.71 9.68
C ILE A 117 -3.23 12.77 9.40
N ALA A 118 -2.82 13.54 8.39
CA ALA A 118 -1.40 13.68 8.03
C ALA A 118 -0.56 14.16 9.22
N ARG A 119 -1.01 15.23 9.91
CA ARG A 119 -0.32 15.79 11.07
C ARG A 119 -0.25 14.80 12.24
N TYR A 120 -1.33 14.05 12.50
CA TYR A 120 -1.32 13.02 13.53
C TYR A 120 -0.31 11.92 13.21
N LEU A 121 -0.33 11.36 12.01
CA LEU A 121 0.61 10.31 11.61
C LEU A 121 2.08 10.79 11.70
N LYS A 122 2.36 12.04 11.30
CA LYS A 122 3.70 12.63 11.44
C LYS A 122 4.11 12.94 12.88
N SER A 123 3.16 13.05 13.81
CA SER A 123 3.47 13.19 15.24
C SER A 123 3.96 11.88 15.88
N LEU A 124 3.71 10.74 15.25
CA LEU A 124 4.08 9.42 15.77
C LEU A 124 5.57 9.14 15.52
N PRO A 125 6.36 8.78 16.56
CA PRO A 125 7.78 8.48 16.40
C PRO A 125 8.01 7.21 15.57
N ALA A 126 9.19 7.10 14.96
CA ALA A 126 9.63 5.92 14.23
C ALA A 126 9.56 4.65 15.09
N VAL A 127 9.07 3.56 14.50
CA VAL A 127 9.16 2.21 15.06
C VAL A 127 9.54 1.25 13.93
N PRO A 128 10.65 0.49 14.05
CA PRO A 128 11.67 0.62 15.10
C PRO A 128 12.31 2.02 15.13
N PRO A 129 13.08 2.38 16.17
CA PRO A 129 13.86 3.61 16.13
C PRO A 129 14.70 3.65 14.84
N ALA A 130 14.68 4.80 14.16
CA ALA A 130 15.34 4.96 12.86
C ALA A 130 16.82 4.56 12.96
N ARG A 131 17.23 3.59 12.13
CA ARG A 131 18.61 3.06 12.10
C ARG A 131 19.52 3.79 11.10
N GLY A 132 18.99 4.83 10.46
CA GLY A 132 19.62 5.58 9.37
C GLY A 132 18.58 5.93 8.32
N ASP A 133 18.96 6.79 7.37
CA ASP A 133 18.13 7.11 6.22
C ASP A 133 18.42 6.15 5.06
N TYR A 134 17.45 6.03 4.15
CA TYR A 134 17.70 5.41 2.86
C TYR A 134 18.74 6.22 2.07
N VAL A 135 19.72 5.52 1.52
CA VAL A 135 20.77 6.10 0.67
C VAL A 135 20.70 5.44 -0.70
N TYR A 136 20.52 6.27 -1.73
CA TYR A 136 20.51 5.79 -3.11
C TYR A 136 21.90 5.31 -3.55
N ASP A 137 21.96 4.14 -4.17
CA ASP A 137 23.18 3.60 -4.80
C ASP A 137 23.03 3.59 -6.34
N PRO A 138 23.82 4.37 -7.09
CA PRO A 138 23.73 4.39 -8.56
C PRO A 138 24.23 3.10 -9.23
N SER A 139 24.92 2.20 -8.52
CA SER A 139 25.56 1.00 -9.11
C SER A 139 24.60 0.14 -9.94
N THR A 140 23.35 0.01 -9.50
CA THR A 140 22.32 -0.75 -10.21
C THR A 140 21.93 -0.08 -11.52
N ALA A 141 21.75 1.24 -11.51
CA ALA A 141 21.40 2.03 -12.70
C ALA A 141 22.54 1.99 -13.72
N GLU A 142 23.78 2.24 -13.26
CA GLU A 142 24.98 2.19 -14.10
C GLU A 142 25.16 0.82 -14.77
N MET A 143 24.98 -0.26 -14.02
CA MET A 143 25.04 -1.63 -14.56
C MET A 143 23.97 -1.89 -15.63
N LEU A 144 22.73 -1.41 -15.43
CA LEU A 144 21.65 -1.56 -16.39
C LEU A 144 21.91 -0.74 -17.67
N ASP A 145 22.35 0.51 -17.53
CA ASP A 145 22.66 1.41 -18.66
C ASP A 145 23.85 0.94 -19.50
N GLU A 146 24.87 0.38 -18.85
CA GLU A 146 26.04 -0.19 -19.53
C GLU A 146 25.76 -1.59 -20.10
N GLY A 147 24.58 -2.16 -19.85
CA GLY A 147 24.22 -3.51 -20.28
C GLY A 147 25.03 -4.62 -19.60
N LYS A 148 25.63 -4.35 -18.43
CA LYS A 148 26.44 -5.30 -17.66
C LYS A 148 25.57 -6.26 -16.83
N ILE A 149 24.55 -6.83 -17.46
CA ILE A 149 23.50 -7.63 -16.81
C ILE A 149 23.76 -9.14 -16.84
N ALA A 150 24.79 -9.58 -17.56
CA ALA A 150 25.11 -11.00 -17.72
C ALA A 150 25.45 -11.65 -16.37
N GLY A 151 24.73 -12.71 -16.02
CA GLY A 151 24.92 -13.44 -14.75
C GLY A 151 24.24 -12.79 -13.53
N VAL A 152 23.54 -11.66 -13.70
CA VAL A 152 22.76 -11.03 -12.64
C VAL A 152 21.31 -11.50 -12.73
N ALA A 153 20.88 -12.35 -11.80
CA ALA A 153 19.52 -12.87 -11.77
C ALA A 153 18.51 -11.71 -11.71
N GLY A 154 17.46 -11.77 -12.54
CA GLY A 154 16.39 -10.77 -12.58
C GLY A 154 16.71 -9.49 -13.36
N ALA A 155 17.98 -9.14 -13.59
CA ALA A 155 18.35 -7.88 -14.25
C ALA A 155 17.85 -7.79 -15.71
N GLU A 156 17.97 -8.88 -16.47
CA GLU A 156 17.46 -8.91 -17.86
C GLU A 156 15.94 -8.79 -17.91
N ILE A 157 15.24 -9.46 -16.99
CA ILE A 157 13.78 -9.38 -16.88
C ILE A 157 13.38 -7.95 -16.52
N TYR A 158 14.04 -7.35 -15.54
CA TYR A 158 13.79 -5.97 -15.14
C TYR A 158 13.94 -5.01 -16.31
N LEU A 159 15.05 -5.10 -17.05
CA LEU A 159 15.34 -4.20 -18.16
C LEU A 159 14.31 -4.32 -19.29
N ARG A 160 13.84 -5.54 -19.58
CA ARG A 160 12.88 -5.80 -20.66
C ARG A 160 11.44 -5.47 -20.28
N GLU A 161 11.04 -5.83 -19.06
CA GLU A 161 9.62 -5.84 -18.66
C GLU A 161 9.24 -4.67 -17.76
N CYS A 162 10.17 -4.15 -16.95
CA CYS A 162 9.86 -3.22 -15.86
C CYS A 162 10.42 -1.80 -16.09
N ALA A 163 11.65 -1.69 -16.62
CA ALA A 163 12.39 -0.44 -16.72
C ALA A 163 11.70 0.61 -17.61
N VAL A 164 10.84 0.19 -18.54
CA VAL A 164 10.05 1.11 -19.38
C VAL A 164 9.13 2.03 -18.56
N CYS A 165 8.64 1.56 -17.41
CA CYS A 165 7.76 2.33 -16.52
C CYS A 165 8.47 2.76 -15.25
N HIS A 166 9.33 1.90 -14.68
CA HIS A 166 10.01 2.15 -13.41
C HIS A 166 11.40 2.77 -13.56
N SER A 167 11.85 3.02 -14.79
CA SER A 167 13.15 3.60 -15.16
C SER A 167 14.34 2.73 -14.74
N VAL A 168 15.48 2.89 -15.41
CA VAL A 168 16.72 2.15 -15.06
C VAL A 168 17.24 2.49 -13.67
N ASP A 169 16.95 3.70 -13.20
CA ASP A 169 17.33 4.22 -11.89
C ASP A 169 16.34 3.84 -10.78
N GLY A 170 15.27 3.11 -11.10
CA GLY A 170 14.24 2.70 -10.16
C GLY A 170 13.39 3.85 -9.62
N ALA A 171 13.51 5.07 -10.16
CA ALA A 171 12.77 6.24 -9.69
C ALA A 171 11.32 6.28 -10.21
N GLY A 172 11.02 5.54 -11.28
CA GLY A 172 9.72 5.58 -11.95
C GLY A 172 9.37 6.94 -12.54
N ILE A 173 8.08 7.22 -12.64
CA ILE A 173 7.55 8.49 -13.13
C ILE A 173 6.62 9.05 -12.05
N PRO A 174 6.92 10.24 -11.49
CA PRO A 174 6.14 10.82 -10.40
C PRO A 174 4.63 10.79 -10.66
N ARG A 175 3.87 10.28 -9.67
CA ARG A 175 2.39 10.14 -9.70
C ARG A 175 1.83 9.22 -10.80
N LEU A 176 2.66 8.49 -11.53
CA LEU A 176 2.22 7.50 -12.53
C LEU A 176 2.75 6.12 -12.16
N PHE A 177 4.07 5.98 -12.10
CA PHE A 177 4.75 4.73 -11.77
C PHE A 177 5.59 4.98 -10.52
N PRO A 178 5.22 4.40 -9.36
CA PRO A 178 5.91 4.70 -8.12
C PRO A 178 7.38 4.26 -8.18
N PRO A 179 8.26 4.95 -7.42
CA PRO A 179 9.65 4.53 -7.31
C PRO A 179 9.71 3.13 -6.70
N LEU A 180 10.64 2.32 -7.20
CA LEU A 180 11.05 1.05 -6.60
C LEU A 180 12.26 1.26 -5.66
N ALA A 181 13.10 2.23 -5.99
CA ALA A 181 14.21 2.68 -5.17
C ALA A 181 13.70 3.30 -3.85
N GLY A 182 14.17 2.76 -2.73
CA GLY A 182 13.83 3.19 -1.38
C GLY A 182 12.38 2.94 -0.95
N ASN A 183 11.55 2.28 -1.75
CA ASN A 183 10.12 2.14 -1.46
C ASN A 183 9.88 1.17 -0.28
N PRO A 184 9.20 1.59 0.81
CA PRO A 184 8.94 0.73 1.97
C PRO A 184 8.26 -0.60 1.65
N VAL A 185 7.40 -0.63 0.63
CA VAL A 185 6.70 -1.86 0.18
C VAL A 185 7.66 -2.84 -0.47
N VAL A 186 8.75 -2.33 -1.06
CA VAL A 186 9.81 -3.15 -1.65
C VAL A 186 10.74 -3.69 -0.57
N VAL A 187 11.10 -2.90 0.44
CA VAL A 187 12.14 -3.27 1.42
C VAL A 187 11.63 -3.89 2.72
N THR A 188 10.31 -3.97 2.90
CA THR A 188 9.72 -4.65 4.07
C THR A 188 10.12 -6.12 4.17
N ASP A 189 10.11 -6.63 5.40
CA ASP A 189 10.48 -8.01 5.75
C ASP A 189 9.64 -9.05 5.01
N ASP A 190 8.33 -8.78 4.86
CA ASP A 190 7.39 -9.67 4.16
C ASP A 190 7.18 -9.21 2.70
N PRO A 191 7.76 -9.93 1.72
CA PRO A 191 7.70 -9.56 0.31
C PRO A 191 6.33 -9.84 -0.36
N THR A 192 5.35 -10.35 0.39
CA THR A 192 4.05 -10.80 -0.17
C THR A 192 3.41 -9.74 -1.07
N SER A 193 3.37 -8.47 -0.63
CA SER A 193 2.79 -7.38 -1.44
C SER A 193 3.52 -7.20 -2.78
N VAL A 194 4.86 -7.12 -2.79
CA VAL A 194 5.60 -6.87 -4.04
C VAL A 194 5.52 -8.07 -5.00
N VAL A 195 5.56 -9.30 -4.47
CA VAL A 195 5.37 -10.52 -5.27
C VAL A 195 3.98 -10.54 -5.89
N ASN A 196 2.97 -10.17 -5.10
CA ASN A 196 1.59 -10.13 -5.55
C ASN A 196 1.36 -9.05 -6.62
N VAL A 197 1.91 -7.85 -6.46
CA VAL A 197 1.87 -6.79 -7.50
C VAL A 197 2.49 -7.28 -8.81
N VAL A 198 3.67 -7.91 -8.78
CA VAL A 198 4.31 -8.42 -10.01
C VAL A 198 3.51 -9.57 -10.63
N THR A 199 3.00 -10.48 -9.80
CA THR A 199 2.28 -11.67 -10.28
C THR A 199 0.91 -11.33 -10.86
N ASN A 200 0.15 -10.48 -10.17
CA ASN A 200 -1.25 -10.22 -10.45
C ASN A 200 -1.51 -8.84 -11.08
N GLY A 201 -0.50 -7.98 -11.15
CA GLY A 201 -0.64 -6.61 -11.63
C GLY A 201 -1.45 -5.76 -10.66
N GLY A 202 -1.87 -4.59 -11.14
CA GLY A 202 -2.74 -3.70 -10.37
C GLY A 202 -3.20 -2.51 -11.19
N VAL A 203 -4.32 -1.90 -10.78
CA VAL A 203 -4.83 -0.67 -11.40
C VAL A 203 -5.00 0.40 -10.33
N LEU A 204 -4.40 1.56 -10.55
CA LEU A 204 -4.66 2.75 -9.75
C LEU A 204 -6.05 3.29 -10.09
N PRO A 205 -6.96 3.41 -9.11
CA PRO A 205 -8.30 3.90 -9.38
C PRO A 205 -8.25 5.37 -9.82
N PRO A 206 -9.10 5.77 -10.79
CA PRO A 206 -9.23 7.15 -11.17
C PRO A 206 -9.93 7.94 -10.06
N THR A 207 -9.43 9.13 -9.76
CA THR A 207 -10.03 10.08 -8.81
C THR A 207 -10.23 11.44 -9.47
N ASP A 208 -11.02 12.33 -8.86
CA ASP A 208 -11.21 13.70 -9.38
C ASP A 208 -9.90 14.51 -9.40
N ARG A 209 -8.90 14.09 -8.63
CA ARG A 209 -7.57 14.72 -8.57
C ARG A 209 -6.51 13.98 -9.38
N ALA A 210 -6.79 12.76 -9.82
CA ALA A 210 -5.93 11.94 -10.67
C ALA A 210 -6.82 11.08 -11.59
N PRO A 211 -7.33 11.64 -12.70
CA PRO A 211 -8.37 11.01 -13.52
C PRO A 211 -7.87 9.82 -14.35
N SER A 212 -6.55 9.70 -14.54
CA SER A 212 -5.96 8.61 -15.31
C SER A 212 -5.94 7.31 -14.50
N ALA A 213 -6.59 6.26 -14.99
CA ALA A 213 -6.36 4.90 -14.52
C ALA A 213 -4.98 4.44 -15.04
N VAL A 214 -4.08 4.06 -14.14
CA VAL A 214 -2.74 3.57 -14.50
C VAL A 214 -2.67 2.11 -14.10
N ALA A 215 -2.34 1.24 -15.05
CA ALA A 215 -2.27 -0.19 -14.83
C ALA A 215 -0.82 -0.67 -14.86
N MET A 216 -0.47 -1.53 -13.91
CA MET A 216 0.71 -2.37 -13.95
C MET A 216 0.29 -3.76 -14.48
N PRO A 217 0.90 -4.26 -15.56
CA PRO A 217 0.59 -5.58 -16.10
C PRO A 217 0.82 -6.71 -15.09
N ALA A 218 0.05 -7.79 -15.23
CA ALA A 218 0.25 -9.02 -14.49
C ALA A 218 1.26 -9.92 -15.22
N TYR A 219 2.29 -10.41 -14.52
CA TYR A 219 3.32 -11.27 -15.11
C TYR A 219 3.17 -12.75 -14.73
N GLY A 220 2.22 -13.12 -13.88
CA GLY A 220 2.04 -14.49 -13.40
C GLY A 220 1.75 -15.54 -14.48
N ALA A 221 1.26 -15.11 -15.65
CA ALA A 221 1.01 -15.97 -16.81
C ALA A 221 2.18 -16.02 -17.81
N THR A 222 3.08 -15.03 -17.78
CA THR A 222 4.18 -14.89 -18.75
C THR A 222 5.54 -15.27 -18.17
N LEU A 223 5.74 -15.06 -16.86
CA LEU A 223 6.96 -15.40 -16.15
C LEU A 223 6.75 -16.63 -15.25
N SER A 224 7.76 -17.49 -15.20
CA SER A 224 7.79 -18.60 -14.24
C SER A 224 7.96 -18.09 -12.80
N PRO A 225 7.60 -18.90 -11.78
CA PRO A 225 7.81 -18.53 -10.38
C PRO A 225 9.28 -18.20 -10.06
N GLN A 226 10.23 -18.87 -10.72
CA GLN A 226 11.66 -18.55 -10.59
C GLN A 226 11.98 -17.15 -11.15
N GLN A 227 11.51 -16.85 -12.35
CA GLN A 227 11.74 -15.54 -12.99
C GLN A 227 11.15 -14.38 -12.19
N ILE A 228 9.96 -14.57 -11.60
CA ILE A 228 9.35 -13.58 -10.70
C ILE A 228 10.17 -13.42 -9.43
N ALA A 229 10.60 -14.53 -8.80
CA ALA A 229 11.46 -14.46 -7.62
C ALA A 229 12.77 -13.71 -7.93
N ASP A 230 13.40 -13.99 -9.08
CA ASP A 230 14.64 -13.35 -9.50
C ASP A 230 14.48 -11.84 -9.70
N VAL A 231 13.45 -11.39 -10.44
CA VAL A 231 13.24 -9.95 -10.67
C VAL A 231 12.80 -9.21 -9.40
N VAL A 232 11.99 -9.84 -8.54
CA VAL A 232 11.61 -9.24 -7.26
C VAL A 232 12.84 -9.10 -6.36
N ASN A 233 13.70 -10.11 -6.28
CA ASN A 233 14.94 -10.04 -5.49
C ASN A 233 15.91 -8.98 -6.05
N PHE A 234 16.02 -8.88 -7.38
CA PHE A 234 16.77 -7.81 -8.03
C PHE A 234 16.27 -6.42 -7.61
N ILE A 235 14.95 -6.18 -7.68
CA ILE A 235 14.33 -4.91 -7.26
C ILE A 235 14.56 -4.64 -5.76
N ARG A 236 14.44 -5.67 -4.92
CA ARG A 236 14.59 -5.59 -3.46
C ARG A 236 16.03 -5.32 -2.99
N THR A 237 17.01 -5.42 -3.87
CA THR A 237 18.43 -5.19 -3.59
C THR A 237 19.05 -4.09 -4.45
N GLY A 238 18.30 -3.59 -5.44
CA GLY A 238 18.74 -2.54 -6.33
C GLY A 238 18.68 -1.15 -5.70
N TRP A 239 19.51 -0.23 -6.21
CA TRP A 239 19.49 1.19 -5.87
C TRP A 239 19.67 1.52 -4.38
N GLY A 240 20.35 0.67 -3.62
CA GLY A 240 20.52 0.84 -2.17
C GLY A 240 19.36 0.31 -1.33
N ASN A 241 18.44 -0.43 -1.94
CA ASN A 241 17.47 -1.25 -1.21
C ASN A 241 18.21 -2.37 -0.46
N ASP A 242 17.83 -2.63 0.79
CA ASP A 242 18.44 -3.64 1.65
C ASP A 242 17.34 -4.48 2.34
N ALA A 243 16.60 -5.23 1.54
CA ALA A 243 15.53 -6.08 2.07
C ALA A 243 16.14 -7.37 2.70
N PRO A 244 15.72 -7.77 3.92
CA PRO A 244 16.44 -8.77 4.70
C PRO A 244 16.25 -10.22 4.22
N ALA A 245 15.24 -10.49 3.38
CA ALA A 245 14.92 -11.82 2.89
C ALA A 245 14.65 -11.84 1.38
N ASN A 246 15.24 -12.84 0.73
CA ASN A 246 14.99 -13.18 -0.66
C ASN A 246 13.69 -13.98 -0.79
N VAL A 247 12.93 -13.67 -1.83
CA VAL A 247 11.75 -14.41 -2.26
C VAL A 247 12.18 -15.73 -2.88
N SER A 248 11.51 -16.82 -2.50
CA SER A 248 11.70 -18.13 -3.11
C SER A 248 10.69 -18.39 -4.24
N PRO A 249 11.05 -19.20 -5.26
CA PRO A 249 10.09 -19.61 -6.31
C PRO A 249 8.87 -20.35 -5.76
N ALA A 250 9.04 -21.11 -4.67
CA ALA A 250 7.95 -21.82 -4.01
C ALA A 250 6.94 -20.86 -3.37
N GLU A 251 7.42 -19.75 -2.80
CA GLU A 251 6.59 -18.69 -2.25
C GLU A 251 5.78 -17.99 -3.35
N VAL A 252 6.42 -17.67 -4.47
CA VAL A 252 5.74 -17.12 -5.65
C VAL A 252 4.66 -18.07 -6.16
N ALA A 253 4.98 -19.36 -6.29
CA ALA A 253 4.02 -20.37 -6.74
C ALA A 253 2.81 -20.45 -5.79
N ARG A 254 3.06 -20.43 -4.47
CA ARG A 254 2.00 -20.41 -3.45
C ARG A 254 1.09 -19.19 -3.60
N LEU A 255 1.66 -18.00 -3.80
CA LEU A 255 0.89 -16.75 -3.96
C LEU A 255 0.12 -16.70 -5.28
N ARG A 256 0.65 -17.31 -6.34
CA ARG A 256 -0.05 -17.44 -7.62
C ARG A 256 -1.24 -18.40 -7.54
N ASP A 257 -1.04 -19.53 -6.87
CA ASP A 257 -2.03 -20.62 -6.83
C ASP A 257 -3.09 -20.39 -5.73
N GLY A 258 -2.78 -19.58 -4.71
CA GLY A 258 -3.69 -19.17 -3.63
C GLY A 258 -4.84 -18.24 -4.05
N GLY A 259 -4.94 -17.92 -5.35
CA GLY A 259 -5.98 -17.07 -5.92
C GLY A 259 -5.57 -15.59 -5.99
N LYS A 260 -6.13 -14.87 -6.97
CA LYS A 260 -5.99 -13.41 -7.05
C LYS A 260 -6.56 -12.79 -5.77
N PRO A 261 -5.93 -11.74 -5.23
CA PRO A 261 -6.52 -10.99 -4.13
C PRO A 261 -7.94 -10.57 -4.46
N ILE A 262 -8.84 -10.63 -3.49
CA ILE A 262 -10.18 -10.08 -3.64
C ILE A 262 -10.01 -8.59 -3.89
N SER A 263 -10.31 -8.15 -5.11
CA SER A 263 -10.36 -6.75 -5.47
C SER A 263 -11.79 -6.44 -5.93
N PRO A 264 -12.39 -5.32 -5.53
CA PRO A 264 -13.62 -4.88 -6.18
C PRO A 264 -13.35 -4.60 -7.66
N GLY A 265 -14.37 -4.76 -8.49
CA GLY A 265 -14.32 -4.89 -9.96
C GLY A 265 -13.66 -3.76 -10.80
N TRP A 266 -12.87 -2.87 -10.20
CA TRP A 266 -11.99 -1.92 -10.90
C TRP A 266 -10.62 -2.53 -11.28
N ASN A 267 -10.16 -3.59 -10.58
CA ASN A 267 -8.93 -4.32 -10.93
C ASN A 267 -9.19 -5.56 -11.81
N GLU A 268 -10.45 -5.85 -12.12
CA GLU A 268 -10.76 -6.83 -13.15
C GLU A 268 -10.54 -6.14 -14.49
N SER A 269 -9.44 -6.48 -15.17
CA SER A 269 -9.34 -6.35 -16.62
C SER A 269 -10.32 -7.34 -17.28
N GLY A 270 -11.61 -7.19 -17.01
CA GLY A 270 -12.66 -7.92 -17.69
C GLY A 270 -12.59 -7.54 -19.16
N GLY A 271 -12.48 -8.52 -20.05
CA GLY A 271 -12.30 -8.34 -21.50
C GLY A 271 -13.50 -7.73 -22.21
N GLY A 272 -13.90 -6.51 -21.84
CA GLY A 272 -14.98 -5.75 -22.46
C GLY A 272 -14.97 -4.30 -22.01
N TRP A 273 -15.27 -3.39 -22.94
CA TRP A 273 -15.41 -1.94 -22.75
C TRP A 273 -16.65 -1.55 -21.90
N LEU A 274 -16.94 -2.29 -20.82
CA LEU A 274 -18.01 -1.90 -19.92
C LEU A 274 -17.51 -0.76 -19.03
N ILE A 275 -17.98 0.43 -19.38
CA ILE A 275 -17.89 1.65 -18.57
C ILE A 275 -18.54 1.33 -17.21
N LEU A 276 -17.71 1.00 -16.22
CA LEU A 276 -18.13 0.95 -14.83
C LEU A 276 -18.33 2.39 -14.35
N LEU A 277 -19.56 2.89 -14.54
CA LEU A 277 -20.02 4.06 -13.81
C LEU A 277 -19.99 3.69 -12.32
N PRO A 278 -19.30 4.46 -11.45
CA PRO A 278 -19.35 4.21 -10.01
C PRO A 278 -20.82 4.31 -9.58
N GLN A 279 -21.38 3.20 -9.09
CA GLN A 279 -22.67 3.26 -8.42
C GLN A 279 -22.50 4.17 -7.21
N ARG A 280 -23.28 5.25 -7.17
CA ARG A 280 -23.30 6.16 -6.02
C ARG A 280 -23.68 5.35 -4.79
N TYR A 281 -22.88 5.48 -3.74
CA TYR A 281 -23.21 4.95 -2.41
C TYR A 281 -24.67 5.31 -2.08
N GLY A 282 -25.52 4.31 -1.81
CA GLY A 282 -26.94 4.49 -1.47
C GLY A 282 -27.97 4.30 -2.61
N ALA A 283 -27.55 4.06 -3.86
CA ALA A 283 -28.50 3.67 -4.90
C ALA A 283 -28.91 2.19 -4.71
N GLY A 284 -30.07 1.97 -4.07
CA GLY A 284 -30.67 0.62 -3.90
C GLY A 284 -30.51 0.01 -2.50
N TRP A 285 -29.75 0.64 -1.60
CA TRP A 285 -29.66 0.23 -0.20
C TRP A 285 -30.64 1.03 0.65
N THR A 286 -31.81 0.46 0.94
CA THR A 286 -32.69 1.00 1.98
C THR A 286 -32.29 0.41 3.34
N PHE A 287 -31.52 1.15 4.13
CA PHE A 287 -31.48 0.92 5.59
C PHE A 287 -32.85 1.33 6.15
N ALA A 288 -33.80 0.41 6.17
CA ALA A 288 -35.02 0.56 6.96
C ALA A 288 -34.79 -0.14 8.32
N PRO A 289 -34.69 0.60 9.44
CA PRO A 289 -34.62 -0.01 10.76
C PRO A 289 -36.04 -0.50 11.11
N ARG A 290 -36.41 -1.70 10.64
CA ARG A 290 -37.58 -2.40 11.18
C ARG A 290 -37.09 -3.45 12.17
N THR A 291 -37.18 -3.05 13.44
CA THR A 291 -37.23 -3.85 14.66
C THR A 291 -37.39 -5.36 14.46
N HIS A 292 -36.41 -6.14 14.89
CA HIS A 292 -36.57 -7.56 15.19
C HIS A 292 -37.56 -7.71 16.36
N ALA A 293 -38.82 -7.97 16.03
CA ALA A 293 -39.81 -8.53 16.93
C ALA A 293 -40.52 -9.64 16.16
N GLY A 294 -40.01 -10.86 16.28
CA GLY A 294 -40.56 -12.04 15.62
C GLY A 294 -39.75 -13.27 16.00
N ILE A 295 -40.32 -14.06 16.89
CA ILE A 295 -39.84 -15.38 17.33
C ILE A 295 -39.94 -16.32 16.12
N ASP A 296 -38.89 -17.08 15.84
CA ASP A 296 -38.89 -18.13 14.82
C ASP A 296 -39.59 -19.38 15.39
N GLU A 297 -40.65 -19.85 14.74
CA GLU A 297 -41.40 -21.06 15.12
C GLU A 297 -40.86 -22.33 14.45
N ALA A 298 -39.61 -22.33 13.98
CA ALA A 298 -38.96 -23.54 13.47
C ALA A 298 -37.44 -23.59 13.75
N GLN A 299 -37.04 -23.47 15.02
CA GLN A 299 -35.77 -23.97 15.59
C GLN A 299 -35.99 -24.38 17.05
#